data_AF-A0A7W8C4G4-F1
#
_entry.id   AF-A0A7W8C4G4-F1
#
_cell.length_a   1.000
_cell.length_b   1.000
_cell.length_c   1.000
_cell.angle_alpha   90.00
_cell.angle_beta   90.00
_cell.angle_gamma   90.00
#
_symmetry.space_group_name_H-M   'P 1'
#
loop_
_entity.id
_entity.type
_entity.pdbx_description
1 polymer ?
#
loop_
_entity_poly.entity_id
_entity_poly.type
_entity_poly.pdbx_seq_one_letter_code
_entity_poly.pdbx_strand_id
1 'polypeptide(L)'
;MRYAGEEAMGLIETLGMVPSIYGADYMLKAADVDLVAYENVGSTLVTIMVKGDVAAVQASVAAGAAAAASVGKLTAQNVMPRPVRGVGSIAMAHALDTIPEDDPGLRSLGMIETFGIIYLMEAADAMIKTADVELIGYENVASGYCSALVQGDVAACKSAVEAGIKAVKNMGADVYSSCVIPTPHRHLVKLVRRYALS
;
A
#
# COMPACT_ATOMS: atom_id res chain seq x y z
N MET A 1 -16.90 -8.40 2.81
CA MET A 1 -17.84 -7.95 3.86
C MET A 1 -17.88 -6.44 3.82
N ARG A 2 -19.06 -5.81 3.78
CA ARG A 2 -19.19 -4.34 3.75
C ARG A 2 -19.13 -3.78 5.17
N TYR A 3 -18.43 -2.66 5.38
CA TYR A 3 -18.46 -1.94 6.64
C TYR A 3 -19.71 -1.05 6.70
N ALA A 4 -20.52 -1.19 7.75
CA ALA A 4 -21.80 -0.50 7.89
C ALA A 4 -21.80 0.63 8.94
N GLY A 5 -20.65 0.88 9.60
CA GLY A 5 -20.58 1.66 10.83
C GLY A 5 -20.77 0.79 12.08
N GLU A 6 -20.78 1.42 13.25
CA GLU A 6 -20.99 0.83 14.58
C GLU A 6 -19.91 -0.13 15.10
N GLU A 7 -18.91 -0.46 14.27
CA GLU A 7 -17.67 -1.15 14.61
C GLU A 7 -16.49 -0.15 14.60
N ALA A 8 -15.39 -0.45 15.30
CA ALA A 8 -14.26 0.48 15.32
C ALA A 8 -13.62 0.60 13.93
N MET A 9 -13.15 1.80 13.59
CA MET A 9 -12.50 2.11 12.32
C MET A 9 -11.12 2.72 12.59
N GLY A 10 -10.11 2.15 11.97
CA GLY A 10 -8.73 2.64 11.99
C GLY A 10 -8.37 3.25 10.65
N LEU A 11 -7.69 4.40 10.68
CA LEU A 11 -7.26 5.11 9.49
C LEU A 11 -5.80 5.51 9.60
N ILE A 12 -5.05 5.32 8.52
CA ILE A 12 -3.77 5.98 8.30
C ILE A 12 -3.81 6.64 6.92
N GLU A 13 -3.27 7.85 6.83
CA GLU A 13 -3.18 8.61 5.59
C GLU A 13 -1.72 8.95 5.32
N THR A 14 -1.28 8.77 4.08
CA THR A 14 0.09 9.04 3.64
C THR A 14 0.10 9.89 2.38
N LEU A 15 1.23 10.56 2.15
CA LEU A 15 1.58 10.96 0.78
C LEU A 15 2.20 9.74 0.08
N GLY A 16 1.59 9.33 -1.03
CA GLY A 16 2.05 8.20 -1.83
C GLY A 16 1.43 6.85 -1.45
N MET A 17 1.37 5.94 -2.43
CA MET A 17 0.81 4.60 -2.29
C MET A 17 1.76 3.66 -1.53
N VAL A 18 3.06 3.71 -1.81
CA VAL A 18 4.06 2.79 -1.22
C VAL A 18 4.11 2.85 0.31
N PRO A 19 4.20 4.02 0.97
CA PRO A 19 4.11 4.07 2.43
C PRO A 19 2.74 3.61 2.95
N SER A 20 1.65 3.82 2.20
CA SER A 20 0.32 3.32 2.54
C SER A 20 0.24 1.79 2.54
N ILE A 21 0.75 1.12 1.49
CA ILE A 21 0.77 -0.36 1.44
C ILE A 21 1.64 -0.93 2.56
N TYR A 22 2.81 -0.32 2.78
CA TYR A 22 3.71 -0.75 3.84
C TYR A 22 3.06 -0.58 5.23
N GLY A 23 2.36 0.53 5.45
CA GLY A 23 1.55 0.74 6.65
C GLY A 23 0.45 -0.32 6.78
N ALA A 24 -0.32 -0.56 5.72
CA ALA A 24 -1.40 -1.55 5.71
C ALA A 24 -0.93 -2.97 6.06
N ASP A 25 0.26 -3.38 5.59
CA ASP A 25 0.85 -4.68 5.95
C ASP A 25 1.08 -4.80 7.45
N TYR A 26 1.63 -3.76 8.08
CA TYR A 26 1.85 -3.72 9.52
C TYR A 26 0.54 -3.59 10.31
N MET A 27 -0.44 -2.84 9.80
CA MET A 27 -1.79 -2.77 10.38
C MET A 27 -2.41 -4.16 10.49
N LEU A 28 -2.34 -4.95 9.41
CA LEU A 28 -2.95 -6.27 9.31
C LEU A 28 -2.20 -7.35 10.08
N LYS A 29 -0.89 -7.18 10.28
CA LYS A 29 -0.07 -8.14 11.05
C LYS A 29 -0.10 -7.88 12.55
N ALA A 30 -0.35 -6.64 12.97
CA ALA A 30 -0.27 -6.25 14.38
C ALA A 30 -1.47 -6.71 15.21
N ALA A 31 -2.65 -6.85 14.59
CA ALA A 31 -3.88 -7.24 15.26
C ALA A 31 -4.89 -7.86 14.28
N ASP A 32 -5.91 -8.53 14.83
CA ASP A 32 -7.02 -9.05 14.05
C ASP A 32 -7.94 -7.90 13.59
N VAL A 33 -7.65 -7.38 12.39
CA VAL A 33 -8.42 -6.34 11.73
C VAL A 33 -8.67 -6.69 10.27
N ASP A 34 -9.79 -6.24 9.74
CA ASP A 34 -10.14 -6.39 8.34
C ASP A 34 -9.74 -5.14 7.55
N LEU A 35 -8.99 -5.30 6.46
CA LEU A 35 -8.80 -4.24 5.47
C LEU A 35 -10.11 -3.99 4.72
N VAL A 36 -10.64 -2.77 4.85
CA VAL A 36 -11.98 -2.37 4.37
C VAL A 36 -11.91 -1.60 3.07
N ALA A 37 -11.09 -0.56 3.04
CA ALA A 37 -11.06 0.40 1.95
C ALA A 37 -9.66 0.97 1.71
N TYR A 38 -9.45 1.38 0.47
CA TYR A 38 -8.30 2.14 0.02
C TYR A 38 -8.83 3.34 -0.75
N GLU A 39 -8.56 4.53 -0.25
CA GLU A 39 -8.98 5.77 -0.88
C GLU A 39 -7.77 6.53 -1.39
N ASN A 40 -7.71 6.75 -2.69
CA ASN A 40 -6.83 7.73 -3.32
C ASN A 40 -7.68 8.97 -3.57
N VAL A 41 -7.50 10.00 -2.72
CA VAL A 41 -8.28 11.26 -2.78
C VAL A 41 -7.76 12.17 -3.90
N GLY A 42 -6.63 11.80 -4.52
CA GLY A 42 -5.87 12.66 -5.40
C GLY A 42 -4.89 13.55 -4.63
N SER A 43 -4.15 14.37 -5.37
CA SER A 43 -3.08 15.20 -4.81
C SER A 43 -2.11 14.44 -3.89
N THR A 44 -1.79 13.19 -4.26
CA THR A 44 -0.90 12.26 -3.58
C THR A 44 -1.42 11.66 -2.28
N LEU A 45 -2.60 12.05 -1.80
CA LEU A 45 -3.14 11.56 -0.53
C LEU A 45 -3.81 10.20 -0.71
N VAL A 46 -3.35 9.26 0.11
CA VAL A 46 -3.85 7.89 0.13
C VAL A 46 -4.20 7.51 1.57
N THR A 47 -5.40 6.96 1.76
CA THR A 47 -5.90 6.49 3.06
C THR A 47 -6.15 5.00 3.04
N ILE A 48 -5.64 4.31 4.06
CA ILE A 48 -5.96 2.92 4.39
C ILE A 48 -7.00 2.91 5.51
N MET A 49 -8.04 2.10 5.35
CA MET A 49 -9.10 1.95 6.36
C MET A 49 -9.23 0.49 6.79
N VAL A 50 -9.18 0.23 8.09
CA VAL A 50 -9.39 -1.09 8.69
C VAL A 50 -10.52 -1.08 9.71
N LYS A 51 -11.17 -2.22 9.92
CA LYS A 51 -12.19 -2.39 10.97
C LYS A 51 -11.85 -3.54 11.90
N GLY A 52 -12.44 -3.53 13.09
CA GLY A 52 -12.34 -4.61 14.06
C GLY A 52 -12.78 -4.16 15.46
N ASP A 53 -12.34 -4.89 16.47
CA ASP A 53 -12.50 -4.47 17.86
C ASP A 53 -11.65 -3.23 18.17
N VAL A 54 -12.14 -2.34 19.04
CA VAL A 54 -11.48 -1.06 19.34
C VAL A 54 -10.00 -1.24 19.74
N ALA A 55 -9.70 -2.22 20.61
CA ALA A 55 -8.34 -2.46 21.05
C ALA A 55 -7.44 -2.99 19.91
N ALA A 56 -7.96 -3.87 19.06
CA ALA A 56 -7.25 -4.38 17.89
C ALA A 56 -6.97 -3.25 16.89
N VAL A 57 -7.96 -2.40 16.63
CA VAL A 57 -7.83 -1.24 15.75
C VAL A 57 -6.80 -0.22 16.29
N GLN A 58 -6.77 0.02 17.61
CA GLN A 58 -5.76 0.89 18.21
C GLN A 58 -4.33 0.36 18.02
N ALA A 59 -4.11 -0.93 18.27
CA ALA A 59 -2.81 -1.56 18.05
C ALA A 59 -2.41 -1.56 16.57
N SER A 60 -3.37 -1.87 15.70
CA SER A 60 -3.21 -1.87 14.25
C SER A 60 -2.80 -0.50 13.70
N VAL A 61 -3.52 0.57 14.05
CA VAL A 61 -3.22 1.94 13.59
C VAL A 61 -1.85 2.40 14.10
N ALA A 62 -1.52 2.12 15.36
CA ALA A 62 -0.22 2.50 15.92
C ALA A 62 0.95 1.84 15.16
N ALA A 63 0.85 0.54 14.88
CA ALA A 63 1.86 -0.19 14.12
C ALA A 63 1.96 0.28 12.67
N GLY A 64 0.81 0.41 12.00
CA GLY A 64 0.75 0.85 10.60
C GLY A 64 1.28 2.25 10.37
N ALA A 65 0.94 3.17 11.26
CA ALA A 65 1.40 4.55 11.16
C ALA A 65 2.91 4.67 11.36
N ALA A 66 3.47 3.97 12.35
CA ALA A 66 4.91 3.94 12.57
C ALA A 66 5.66 3.35 11.36
N ALA A 67 5.12 2.27 10.77
CA ALA A 67 5.68 1.66 9.57
C ALA A 67 5.61 2.60 8.36
N ALA A 68 4.44 3.19 8.09
CA ALA A 68 4.26 4.14 6.98
C ALA A 68 5.20 5.34 7.08
N ALA A 69 5.35 5.93 8.28
CA ALA A 69 6.24 7.05 8.55
C ALA A 69 7.74 6.70 8.37
N SER A 70 8.10 5.42 8.40
CA SER A 70 9.48 4.97 8.15
C SER A 70 9.84 4.88 6.66
N VAL A 71 8.84 4.84 5.77
CA VAL A 71 9.00 4.70 4.31
C VAL A 71 8.68 5.99 3.57
N GLY A 72 7.72 6.77 4.05
CA GLY A 72 7.29 8.02 3.43
C GLY A 72 6.60 8.94 4.44
N LYS A 73 5.87 9.95 3.96
CA LYS A 73 5.21 10.90 4.86
C LYS A 73 3.84 10.38 5.29
N LEU A 74 3.69 10.05 6.57
CA LEU A 74 2.38 9.93 7.22
C LEU A 74 1.79 11.33 7.43
N THR A 75 0.60 11.59 6.90
CA THR A 75 -0.08 12.89 7.03
C THR A 75 -1.05 12.91 8.20
N ALA A 76 -1.77 11.82 8.42
CA ALA A 76 -2.73 11.68 9.50
C ALA A 76 -2.89 10.22 9.94
N GLN A 77 -3.37 10.03 11.16
CA GLN A 77 -3.84 8.75 11.67
C GLN A 77 -5.03 8.99 12.61
N ASN A 78 -5.96 8.05 12.69
CA ASN A 78 -7.07 8.13 13.63
C ASN A 78 -7.64 6.76 13.99
N VAL A 79 -8.27 6.67 15.16
CA VAL A 79 -9.12 5.56 15.56
C VAL A 79 -10.48 6.12 15.94
N MET A 80 -11.52 5.67 15.26
CA MET A 80 -12.90 5.99 15.62
C MET A 80 -13.52 4.76 16.30
N PRO A 81 -13.79 4.78 17.61
CA PRO A 81 -14.23 3.58 18.33
C PRO A 81 -15.60 3.04 17.90
N ARG A 82 -16.50 3.93 17.45
CA ARG A 82 -17.87 3.57 17.06
C ARG A 82 -18.51 4.60 16.11
N PRO A 83 -18.07 4.70 14.84
CA PRO A 83 -18.67 5.62 13.87
C PRO A 83 -20.15 5.30 13.66
N VAL A 84 -20.98 6.33 13.53
CA VAL A 84 -22.39 6.14 13.20
C VAL A 84 -22.55 5.59 11.78
N ARG A 85 -23.66 4.90 11.50
CA ARG A 85 -23.89 4.21 10.20
C ARG A 85 -23.69 5.09 8.98
N GLY A 86 -24.10 6.37 9.05
CA GLY A 86 -23.93 7.33 7.95
C GLY A 86 -22.46 7.53 7.53
N VAL A 87 -21.52 7.43 8.48
CA VAL A 87 -20.07 7.51 8.18
C VAL A 87 -19.59 6.28 7.43
N GLY A 88 -20.19 5.10 7.67
CA GLY A 88 -19.84 3.87 6.96
C GLY A 88 -19.97 3.99 5.44
N SER A 89 -20.93 4.76 4.96
CA SER A 89 -21.12 5.02 3.52
C SER A 89 -19.92 5.73 2.87
N ILE A 90 -19.17 6.54 3.61
CA ILE A 90 -17.95 7.20 3.11
C ILE A 90 -16.88 6.14 2.82
N ALA A 91 -16.59 5.28 3.80
CA ALA A 91 -15.64 4.18 3.61
C ALA A 91 -16.06 3.24 2.47
N MET A 92 -17.37 3.02 2.29
CA MET A 92 -17.90 2.16 1.24
C MET A 92 -17.81 2.73 -0.18
N ALA A 93 -17.60 4.03 -0.35
CA ALA A 93 -17.32 4.60 -1.67
C ALA A 93 -16.01 4.08 -2.27
N HIS A 94 -15.09 3.62 -1.41
CA HIS A 94 -13.76 3.15 -1.79
C HIS A 94 -13.46 1.74 -1.24
N ALA A 95 -14.52 0.95 -1.01
CA ALA A 95 -14.41 -0.42 -0.52
C ALA A 95 -13.53 -1.27 -1.43
N LEU A 96 -12.73 -2.14 -0.82
CA LEU A 96 -11.98 -3.16 -1.54
C LEU A 96 -12.84 -4.42 -1.67
N ASP A 97 -12.65 -5.12 -2.79
CA ASP A 97 -13.34 -6.37 -3.05
C ASP A 97 -12.90 -7.48 -2.09
N THR A 98 -13.81 -8.43 -1.88
CA THR A 98 -13.46 -9.68 -1.22
C THR A 98 -12.62 -10.54 -2.14
N ILE A 99 -11.65 -11.23 -1.56
CA ILE A 99 -10.84 -12.23 -2.26
C ILE A 99 -11.36 -13.63 -1.93
N PRO A 100 -11.21 -14.61 -2.82
CA PRO A 100 -11.49 -16.01 -2.51
C PRO A 100 -10.69 -16.48 -1.28
N GLU A 101 -11.22 -17.46 -0.54
CA GLU A 101 -10.51 -17.99 0.63
C GLU A 101 -9.23 -18.74 0.26
N ASP A 102 -9.22 -19.37 -0.91
CA ASP A 102 -8.11 -20.11 -1.52
C ASP A 102 -7.18 -19.23 -2.36
N ASP A 103 -7.32 -17.91 -2.25
CA ASP A 103 -6.43 -16.98 -2.93
C ASP A 103 -4.96 -17.22 -2.52
N PRO A 104 -4.03 -17.40 -3.48
CA PRO A 104 -2.64 -17.68 -3.17
C PRO A 104 -1.93 -16.51 -2.47
N GLY A 105 -2.55 -15.32 -2.46
CA GLY A 105 -1.97 -14.11 -1.91
C GLY A 105 -0.80 -13.59 -2.75
N LEU A 106 -0.09 -12.62 -2.18
CA LEU A 106 1.13 -12.08 -2.77
C LEU A 106 2.35 -12.88 -2.29
N ARG A 107 3.32 -13.12 -3.18
CA ARG A 107 4.71 -13.41 -2.79
C ARG A 107 5.38 -12.13 -2.26
N SER A 108 6.69 -12.13 -2.07
CA SER A 108 7.42 -10.91 -1.71
C SER A 108 7.07 -9.78 -2.67
N LEU A 109 6.82 -8.60 -2.12
CA LEU A 109 6.39 -7.42 -2.85
C LEU A 109 7.50 -6.37 -2.81
N GLY A 110 8.02 -5.98 -3.96
CA GLY A 110 8.94 -4.84 -4.11
C GLY A 110 8.20 -3.66 -4.71
N MET A 111 8.47 -2.45 -4.21
CA MET A 111 7.75 -1.25 -4.66
C MET A 111 8.70 -0.05 -4.77
N ILE A 112 8.50 0.76 -5.80
CA ILE A 112 9.15 2.06 -5.99
C ILE A 112 8.08 3.09 -6.34
N GLU A 113 8.22 4.29 -5.77
CA GLU A 113 7.42 5.46 -6.09
C GLU A 113 8.33 6.62 -6.51
N THR A 114 7.98 7.31 -7.59
CA THR A 114 8.75 8.44 -8.14
C THR A 114 7.85 9.66 -8.36
N PHE A 115 8.47 10.84 -8.41
CA PHE A 115 7.82 12.04 -8.93
C PHE A 115 8.02 12.13 -10.44
N GLY A 116 7.05 11.62 -11.19
CA GLY A 116 7.00 11.64 -12.65
C GLY A 116 7.13 10.25 -13.26
N ILE A 117 6.32 10.00 -14.29
CA ILE A 117 6.23 8.70 -14.96
C ILE A 117 7.51 8.33 -15.72
N ILE A 118 8.29 9.32 -16.19
CA ILE A 118 9.55 9.08 -16.90
C ILE A 118 10.52 8.29 -16.02
N TYR A 119 10.71 8.74 -14.77
CA TYR A 119 11.57 8.06 -13.81
C TYR A 119 10.98 6.70 -13.40
N LEU A 120 9.65 6.60 -13.29
CA LEU A 120 9.02 5.33 -12.94
C LEU A 120 9.24 4.27 -14.02
N MET A 121 9.09 4.64 -15.29
CA MET A 121 9.28 3.70 -16.40
C MET A 121 10.72 3.20 -16.46
N GLU A 122 11.70 4.08 -16.26
CA GLU A 122 13.12 3.68 -16.16
C GLU A 122 13.35 2.76 -14.95
N ALA A 123 12.78 3.10 -13.78
CA ALA A 123 12.88 2.28 -12.59
C ALA A 123 12.29 0.88 -12.81
N ALA A 124 11.07 0.80 -13.34
CA ALA A 124 10.36 -0.45 -13.57
C ALA A 124 11.08 -1.32 -14.61
N ASP A 125 11.59 -0.73 -15.70
CA ASP A 125 12.39 -1.42 -16.71
C ASP A 125 13.68 -2.00 -16.09
N ALA A 126 14.39 -1.22 -15.26
CA ALA A 126 15.58 -1.70 -14.56
C ALA A 126 15.26 -2.81 -13.54
N MET A 127 14.14 -2.70 -12.81
CA MET A 127 13.68 -3.69 -11.85
C MET A 127 13.48 -5.07 -12.51
N ILE A 128 12.73 -5.13 -13.61
CA ILE A 128 12.38 -6.38 -14.29
C ILE A 128 13.52 -6.95 -15.16
N LYS A 129 14.50 -6.14 -15.57
CA LYS A 129 15.70 -6.61 -16.28
C LYS A 129 16.74 -7.21 -15.34
N THR A 130 16.77 -6.78 -14.08
CA THR A 130 17.86 -7.12 -13.15
C THR A 130 17.59 -8.41 -12.38
N ALA A 131 16.34 -8.69 -12.06
CA ALA A 131 15.98 -9.83 -11.22
C ALA A 131 14.75 -10.55 -11.78
N ASP A 132 14.58 -11.82 -11.38
CA ASP A 132 13.39 -12.61 -11.69
C ASP A 132 12.19 -12.14 -10.85
N VAL A 133 11.60 -11.02 -11.28
CA VAL A 133 10.43 -10.41 -10.69
C VAL A 133 9.40 -10.09 -11.78
N GLU A 134 8.13 -10.22 -11.44
CA GLU A 134 7.02 -9.85 -12.29
C GLU A 134 6.56 -8.44 -11.95
N LEU A 135 6.38 -7.56 -12.94
CA LEU A 135 5.72 -6.26 -12.73
C LEU A 135 4.21 -6.49 -12.62
N ILE A 136 3.69 -6.42 -11.40
CA ILE A 136 2.31 -6.81 -11.10
C ILE A 136 1.36 -5.61 -11.01
N GLY A 137 1.87 -4.38 -10.90
CA GLY A 137 0.99 -3.23 -10.74
C GLY A 137 1.64 -1.88 -10.98
N TYR A 138 0.80 -0.92 -11.33
CA TYR A 138 1.13 0.48 -11.53
C TYR A 138 0.00 1.35 -11.00
N GLU A 139 0.34 2.42 -10.28
CA GLU A 139 -0.65 3.41 -9.85
C GLU A 139 -0.13 4.84 -9.99
N ASN A 140 -1.04 5.75 -10.31
CA ASN A 140 -0.80 7.19 -10.30
C ASN A 140 -1.71 7.86 -9.25
N VAL A 141 -1.12 8.36 -8.17
CA VAL A 141 -1.87 9.01 -7.08
C VAL A 141 -2.09 10.51 -7.29
N ALA A 142 -2.09 10.93 -8.55
CA ALA A 142 -2.15 12.32 -9.02
C ALA A 142 -0.94 13.17 -8.57
N SER A 143 -0.88 14.42 -9.03
CA SER A 143 0.17 15.39 -8.71
C SER A 143 1.61 14.88 -8.95
N GLY A 144 1.77 13.98 -9.92
CA GLY A 144 3.05 13.48 -10.40
C GLY A 144 3.56 12.22 -9.70
N TYR A 145 2.94 11.75 -8.62
CA TYR A 145 3.43 10.58 -7.89
C TYR A 145 2.94 9.29 -8.55
N CYS A 146 3.89 8.47 -8.99
CA CYS A 146 3.61 7.23 -9.70
C CYS A 146 4.35 6.09 -9.00
N SER A 147 3.69 4.95 -8.85
CA SER A 147 4.20 3.75 -8.18
C SER A 147 4.25 2.55 -9.13
N ALA A 148 5.29 1.73 -9.00
CA ALA A 148 5.45 0.45 -9.68
C ALA A 148 5.65 -0.65 -8.63
N LEU A 149 4.97 -1.77 -8.83
CA LEU A 149 4.93 -2.89 -7.91
C LEU A 149 5.40 -4.15 -8.61
N VAL A 150 6.36 -4.86 -8.01
CA VAL A 150 6.88 -6.12 -8.51
C VAL A 150 6.72 -7.25 -7.51
N GLN A 151 6.53 -8.48 -8.00
CA GLN A 151 6.41 -9.68 -7.19
C GLN A 151 7.50 -10.69 -7.52
N GLY A 152 8.09 -11.28 -6.48
CA GLY A 152 9.29 -12.08 -6.60
C GLY A 152 9.52 -12.99 -5.39
N ASP A 153 10.65 -13.67 -5.41
CA ASP A 153 11.27 -14.12 -4.17
C ASP A 153 11.93 -12.93 -3.45
N VAL A 154 12.13 -13.02 -2.13
CA VAL A 154 12.60 -11.88 -1.32
C VAL A 154 13.92 -11.29 -1.83
N ALA A 155 14.87 -12.13 -2.22
CA ALA A 155 16.15 -11.68 -2.76
C ALA A 155 15.98 -10.97 -4.12
N ALA A 156 15.11 -11.50 -4.99
CA ALA A 156 14.81 -10.92 -6.30
C ALA A 156 14.14 -9.54 -6.14
N CYS A 157 13.15 -9.40 -5.25
CA CYS A 157 12.51 -8.11 -4.96
C CYS A 157 13.49 -7.07 -4.43
N LYS A 158 14.39 -7.44 -3.51
CA LYS A 158 15.43 -6.53 -3.00
C LYS A 158 16.36 -6.07 -4.13
N SER A 159 16.86 -7.01 -4.93
CA SER A 159 17.74 -6.70 -6.05
C SER A 159 17.05 -5.82 -7.11
N ALA A 160 15.78 -6.10 -7.42
CA ALA A 160 14.99 -5.29 -8.33
C ALA A 160 14.84 -3.85 -7.81
N VAL A 161 14.38 -3.67 -6.57
CA VAL A 161 14.17 -2.34 -5.97
C VAL A 161 15.48 -1.55 -5.94
N GLU A 162 16.60 -2.16 -5.54
CA GLU A 162 17.91 -1.50 -5.57
C GLU A 162 18.32 -1.05 -6.99
N ALA A 163 18.03 -1.88 -8.00
CA ALA A 163 18.31 -1.55 -9.40
C ALA A 163 17.46 -0.37 -9.90
N GLY A 164 16.16 -0.36 -9.59
CA GLY A 164 15.26 0.74 -9.95
C GLY A 164 15.67 2.06 -9.30
N ILE A 165 16.03 2.05 -8.01
CA ILE A 165 16.55 3.23 -7.30
C ILE A 165 17.81 3.77 -7.98
N LYS A 166 18.75 2.87 -8.33
CA LYS A 166 19.99 3.25 -9.02
C LYS A 166 19.72 3.83 -10.40
N ALA A 167 18.76 3.28 -11.14
CA ALA A 167 18.40 3.77 -12.47
C ALA A 167 17.88 5.21 -12.42
N VAL A 168 16.97 5.51 -11.48
CA VAL A 168 16.46 6.87 -11.26
C VAL A 168 17.59 7.84 -10.86
N LYS A 169 18.52 7.40 -9.99
CA LYS A 169 19.71 8.17 -9.62
C LYS A 169 20.61 8.49 -10.81
N ASN A 170 20.78 7.56 -11.74
CA ASN A 170 21.56 7.79 -12.96
C ASN A 170 20.91 8.81 -13.90
N MET A 171 19.59 9.00 -13.80
CA MET A 171 18.87 10.07 -14.50
C MET A 171 19.01 11.45 -13.82
N GLY A 172 19.70 11.53 -12.67
CA GLY A 172 19.85 12.76 -11.91
C GLY A 172 18.65 13.12 -11.01
N ALA A 173 17.84 12.13 -10.62
CA ALA A 173 16.70 12.30 -9.72
C ALA A 173 16.75 11.29 -8.56
N ASP A 174 15.89 11.48 -7.56
CA ASP A 174 15.71 10.52 -6.46
C ASP A 174 14.32 9.89 -6.53
N VAL A 175 14.21 8.64 -6.07
CA VAL A 175 12.91 8.03 -5.79
C VAL A 175 12.26 8.76 -4.62
N TYR A 176 10.94 8.87 -4.64
CA TYR A 176 10.21 9.43 -3.50
C TYR A 176 10.19 8.46 -2.32
N SER A 177 9.79 7.22 -2.58
CA SER A 177 9.73 6.16 -1.58
C SER A 177 9.98 4.81 -2.25
N SER A 178 10.47 3.85 -1.48
CA SER A 178 10.68 2.48 -1.95
C SER A 178 10.74 1.53 -0.75
N CYS A 179 10.26 0.30 -0.91
CA CYS A 179 10.41 -0.73 0.10
C CYS A 179 10.21 -2.13 -0.46
N VAL A 180 10.55 -3.13 0.36
CA VAL A 180 10.25 -4.54 0.10
C VAL A 180 9.49 -5.09 1.30
N ILE A 181 8.38 -5.76 1.06
CA ILE A 181 7.64 -6.53 2.04
C ILE A 181 7.95 -8.02 1.79
N PRO A 182 8.79 -8.67 2.63
CA PRO A 182 9.24 -10.04 2.36
C PRO A 182 8.11 -11.08 2.37
N THR A 183 7.12 -10.86 3.23
CA THR A 183 5.98 -11.78 3.41
C THR A 183 4.73 -10.95 3.59
N PRO A 184 4.11 -10.44 2.51
CA PRO A 184 2.95 -9.57 2.63
C PRO A 184 1.78 -10.28 3.31
N HIS A 185 1.03 -9.54 4.12
CA HIS A 185 -0.21 -10.07 4.67
C HIS A 185 -1.16 -10.46 3.54
N ARG A 186 -1.81 -11.63 3.64
CA ARG A 186 -2.64 -12.20 2.56
C ARG A 186 -3.70 -11.25 2.02
N HIS A 187 -4.25 -10.37 2.86
CA HIS A 187 -5.29 -9.41 2.44
C HIS A 187 -4.76 -8.18 1.70
N LEU A 188 -3.44 -7.96 1.60
CA LEU A 188 -2.91 -6.88 0.75
C LEU A 188 -3.22 -7.09 -0.73
N VAL A 189 -3.46 -8.33 -1.16
CA VAL A 189 -3.85 -8.63 -2.54
C VAL A 189 -5.14 -7.90 -2.95
N LYS A 190 -6.03 -7.60 -2.00
CA LYS A 190 -7.25 -6.78 -2.21
C LYS A 190 -6.90 -5.39 -2.75
N LEU A 191 -5.84 -4.78 -2.23
CA LEU A 191 -5.38 -3.45 -2.60
C LEU A 191 -4.59 -3.53 -3.92
N VAL A 192 -3.60 -4.42 -4.00
CA VAL A 192 -2.68 -4.51 -5.14
C VAL A 192 -3.41 -4.82 -6.44
N ARG A 193 -4.40 -5.73 -6.43
CA ARG A 193 -5.12 -6.12 -7.65
C ARG A 193 -5.98 -5.03 -8.27
N ARG A 194 -6.37 -4.01 -7.51
CA ARG A 194 -7.06 -2.83 -8.05
C ARG A 194 -6.21 -2.11 -9.10
N TYR A 195 -4.89 -2.32 -9.05
CA TYR A 195 -3.89 -1.67 -9.87
C TYR A 195 -3.08 -2.68 -10.69
N ALA A 196 -3.63 -3.89 -10.86
CA ALA A 196 -2.99 -4.94 -11.64
C ALA A 196 -2.82 -4.52 -13.10
N LEU A 197 -1.66 -4.84 -13.66
CA LEU A 197 -1.44 -4.73 -15.10
C LEU A 197 -2.06 -5.95 -15.80
N SER A 198 -2.66 -5.71 -16.97
CA SER A 198 -3.34 -6.72 -17.81
C SER A 198 -2.39 -7.50 -18.70
#